data_AF-A0A017TA18-F1
#
_entry.id   AF-A0A017TA18-F1
#
_cell.length_a   1.000
_cell.length_b   1.000
_cell.length_c   1.000
_cell.angle_alpha   90.00
_cell.angle_beta   90.00
_cell.angle_gamma   90.00
#
_symmetry.space_group_name_H-M   'P 1'
#
loop_
_entity.id
_entity.type
_entity.pdbx_description
1 polymer ?
#
loop_
_entity_poly.entity_id
_entity_poly.type
_entity_poly.pdbx_seq_one_letter_code
_entity_poly.pdbx_strand_id
1 'polypeptide(L)'
;MTPSLLPDGDARPGEDPPRPLPCPRCPGTLLGALDVPPAPRIDACPSCRGIWCTRARLPALLGVAEDHPGLAWYGLTPTRTERACPACATATLDQLSPGEGVTLARCTTCRGVWLEGGALPRLKEALAALAPATLRPRPRTVPPPPPPAGSGDAADDDAEDGDAESGERFAYDVPLVNASALPIALGASLLVGATGLRFLVETFVNMTFHELGHAAVAWFSGRYAVPLPFITFAVTEEQSVVVALALAAFLGAGLVLGLRERRRYLVSLAGGGLLLQASLTLLLPQALVERWITFAGCAGEFVFGALLVVSFYYRLPDRMRWDFWRYVALAVGAAALSCAFLRWHQIAANLALLPLGSALGGAEDPEGDMNKLLGWGWSGRQIARTYLGLGYACLTVIAAHYGVFLARARMLALKKARTTVVAARGTAHGAAERSTG
;
A
#
# COMPACT_ATOMS: atom_id res chain seq x y z
N MET A 1 -25.31 -2.51 -30.67
CA MET A 1 -23.87 -2.75 -30.87
C MET A 1 -23.65 -4.25 -30.88
N THR A 2 -23.56 -4.81 -32.08
CA THR A 2 -23.22 -6.22 -32.33
C THR A 2 -21.77 -6.48 -31.90
N PRO A 3 -21.47 -7.52 -31.11
CA PRO A 3 -20.10 -7.89 -30.83
C PRO A 3 -19.51 -8.50 -32.12
N SER A 4 -18.44 -7.87 -32.59
CA SER A 4 -17.66 -8.31 -33.76
C SER A 4 -17.20 -9.77 -33.56
N LEU A 5 -17.71 -10.65 -34.43
CA LEU A 5 -17.18 -11.99 -34.63
C LEU A 5 -15.81 -11.84 -35.28
N LEU A 6 -14.75 -12.22 -34.57
CA LEU A 6 -13.48 -12.59 -35.21
C LEU A 6 -13.73 -13.89 -35.99
N PRO A 7 -13.11 -14.06 -37.17
CA PRO A 7 -13.34 -15.23 -38.01
C PRO A 7 -12.90 -16.52 -37.29
N ASP A 8 -13.85 -17.43 -37.18
CA ASP A 8 -13.80 -18.88 -37.03
C ASP A 8 -12.54 -19.52 -36.42
N GLY A 9 -12.67 -19.91 -35.14
CA GLY A 9 -11.93 -21.05 -34.56
C GLY A 9 -10.92 -20.72 -33.46
N ASP A 10 -10.50 -19.45 -33.32
CA ASP A 10 -9.50 -19.08 -32.32
C ASP A 10 -10.11 -18.92 -30.92
N ALA A 11 -9.63 -19.73 -29.97
CA ALA A 11 -10.05 -19.63 -28.57
C ALA A 11 -9.72 -18.25 -27.99
N ARG A 12 -10.73 -17.55 -27.47
CA ARG A 12 -10.56 -16.30 -26.73
C ARG A 12 -9.75 -16.56 -25.45
N PRO A 13 -8.97 -15.58 -24.96
CA PRO A 13 -8.24 -15.73 -23.70
C PRO A 13 -9.22 -16.05 -22.55
N GLY A 14 -9.21 -17.30 -22.06
CA GLY A 14 -10.04 -17.75 -20.94
C GLY A 14 -11.21 -18.69 -21.27
N GLU A 15 -11.52 -18.92 -22.56
CA GLU A 15 -12.52 -19.90 -22.98
C GLU A 15 -11.89 -21.28 -23.26
N ASP A 16 -12.64 -22.36 -23.01
CA ASP A 16 -12.21 -23.72 -23.34
C ASP A 16 -12.32 -23.95 -24.86
N PRO A 17 -11.24 -24.37 -25.55
CA PRO A 17 -11.30 -24.62 -26.97
C PRO A 17 -12.16 -25.85 -27.31
N PRO A 18 -12.75 -25.91 -28.52
CA PRO A 18 -13.43 -27.10 -29.00
C PRO A 18 -12.45 -28.27 -29.09
N ARG A 19 -12.85 -29.44 -28.57
CA ARG A 19 -12.06 -30.68 -28.53
C ARG A 19 -12.50 -31.62 -29.65
N PRO A 20 -11.65 -32.54 -30.13
CA PRO A 20 -10.31 -32.88 -29.63
C PRO A 20 -9.19 -31.97 -30.18
N LEU A 21 -8.18 -31.69 -29.35
CA LEU A 21 -7.04 -30.84 -29.72
C LEU A 21 -5.91 -31.68 -30.36
N PRO A 22 -5.19 -31.16 -31.37
CA PRO A 22 -4.01 -31.83 -31.93
C PRO A 22 -2.78 -31.71 -31.02
N CYS A 23 -1.95 -32.75 -30.98
CA CYS A 23 -0.66 -32.71 -30.29
C CYS A 23 0.38 -31.93 -31.12
N PRO A 24 1.05 -30.91 -30.55
CA PRO A 24 2.05 -30.12 -31.26
C PRO A 24 3.38 -30.86 -31.44
N ARG A 25 3.54 -32.03 -30.83
CA ARG A 25 4.76 -32.87 -30.89
C ARG A 25 4.57 -34.15 -31.69
N CYS A 26 3.35 -34.69 -31.75
CA CYS A 26 3.04 -35.96 -32.41
C CYS A 26 2.08 -35.70 -33.58
N PRO A 27 2.58 -35.57 -34.81
CA PRO A 27 1.71 -35.38 -35.98
C PRO A 27 0.60 -36.44 -36.04
N GLY A 28 -0.64 -36.00 -36.28
CA GLY A 28 -1.81 -36.89 -36.39
C GLY A 28 -2.34 -37.47 -35.07
N THR A 29 -1.78 -37.11 -33.91
CA THR A 29 -2.26 -37.57 -32.60
C THR A 29 -3.15 -36.52 -31.93
N LEU A 30 -4.32 -36.93 -31.44
CA LEU A 30 -5.23 -36.07 -30.68
C LEU A 30 -4.99 -36.21 -29.17
N LEU A 31 -5.19 -35.11 -28.42
CA LEU A 31 -5.10 -35.10 -26.97
C LEU A 31 -6.36 -35.73 -26.36
N GLY A 32 -6.16 -36.56 -25.34
CA GLY A 32 -7.23 -37.11 -24.53
C GLY A 32 -7.51 -36.24 -23.31
N ALA A 33 -8.78 -36.06 -22.98
CA ALA A 33 -9.19 -35.37 -21.76
C ALA A 33 -8.97 -36.26 -20.53
N LEU A 34 -8.32 -35.71 -19.50
CA LEU A 34 -8.12 -36.36 -18.20
C LEU A 34 -8.67 -35.47 -17.09
N ASP A 35 -9.40 -36.07 -16.15
CA ASP A 35 -9.84 -35.42 -14.93
C ASP A 35 -8.89 -35.76 -13.79
N VAL A 36 -8.06 -34.79 -13.39
CA VAL A 36 -7.04 -34.97 -12.35
C VAL A 36 -7.29 -33.95 -11.22
N PRO A 37 -7.85 -34.35 -10.07
CA PRO A 37 -8.01 -33.44 -8.93
C PRO A 37 -6.66 -32.86 -8.48
N PRO A 38 -6.57 -31.56 -8.12
CA PRO A 38 -7.64 -30.57 -7.99
C PRO A 38 -8.00 -29.82 -9.30
N ALA A 39 -7.38 -30.16 -10.44
CA ALA A 39 -7.58 -29.52 -11.74
C ALA A 39 -8.32 -30.46 -12.73
N PRO A 40 -9.67 -30.51 -12.69
CA PRO A 40 -10.42 -31.31 -13.65
C PRO A 40 -10.16 -30.82 -15.09
N ARG A 41 -10.21 -31.75 -16.05
CA ARG A 41 -10.19 -31.50 -17.50
C ARG A 41 -8.90 -30.90 -18.09
N ILE A 42 -7.76 -31.56 -17.88
CA ILE A 42 -6.52 -31.33 -18.65
C ILE A 42 -6.50 -32.16 -19.94
N ASP A 43 -5.75 -31.73 -20.96
CA ASP A 43 -5.62 -32.44 -22.23
C ASP A 43 -4.21 -33.04 -22.36
N ALA A 44 -4.09 -34.36 -22.46
CA ALA A 44 -2.81 -35.05 -22.49
C ALA A 44 -2.64 -35.92 -23.75
N CYS A 45 -1.44 -35.94 -24.32
CA CYS A 45 -1.13 -36.78 -25.46
C CYS A 45 -0.83 -38.23 -25.00
N PRO A 46 -1.50 -39.25 -25.57
CA PRO A 46 -1.22 -40.65 -25.20
C PRO A 46 0.16 -41.14 -25.66
N SER A 47 0.75 -40.50 -26.69
CA SER A 47 2.04 -40.90 -27.25
C SER A 47 3.22 -40.25 -26.50
N CYS A 48 3.33 -38.92 -26.52
CA CYS A 48 4.47 -38.21 -25.91
C CYS A 48 4.26 -37.83 -24.44
N ARG A 49 3.06 -38.05 -23.88
CA ARG A 49 2.67 -37.66 -22.51
C ARG A 49 2.75 -36.16 -22.22
N GLY A 50 2.80 -35.33 -23.26
CA GLY A 50 2.73 -33.87 -23.12
C GLY A 50 1.32 -33.43 -22.70
N ILE A 51 1.24 -32.35 -21.93
CA ILE A 51 0.00 -31.84 -21.35
C ILE A 51 -0.25 -30.42 -21.84
N TRP A 52 -1.43 -30.18 -22.38
CA TRP A 52 -1.95 -28.85 -22.66
C TRP A 52 -2.82 -28.37 -21.50
N CYS A 53 -2.60 -27.13 -21.08
CA CYS A 53 -3.38 -26.48 -20.05
C CYS A 53 -3.69 -25.04 -20.46
N THR A 54 -4.94 -24.61 -20.26
CA THR A 54 -5.32 -23.21 -20.46
C THR A 54 -4.70 -22.34 -19.37
N ARG A 55 -4.52 -21.04 -19.65
CA ARG A 55 -3.92 -20.09 -18.70
C ARG A 55 -4.61 -20.12 -17.33
N ALA A 56 -5.94 -20.15 -17.31
CA ALA A 56 -6.74 -20.14 -16.08
C ALA A 56 -6.65 -21.45 -15.27
N ARG A 57 -6.32 -22.58 -15.92
CA ARG A 57 -6.26 -23.89 -15.24
C ARG A 57 -4.88 -24.24 -14.72
N LEU A 58 -3.85 -23.57 -15.20
CA LEU A 58 -2.47 -23.88 -14.84
C LEU A 58 -2.20 -23.76 -13.33
N PRO A 59 -2.66 -22.71 -12.61
CA PRO A 59 -2.43 -22.60 -11.16
C PRO A 59 -3.03 -23.77 -10.39
N ALA A 60 -4.27 -24.16 -10.73
CA ALA A 60 -4.94 -25.32 -10.16
C ALA A 60 -4.17 -26.62 -10.45
N LEU A 61 -3.66 -26.81 -11.67
CA LEU A 61 -2.88 -28.00 -12.05
C LEU A 61 -1.58 -28.09 -11.24
N LEU A 62 -0.97 -26.94 -10.96
CA LEU A 62 0.28 -26.82 -10.20
C LEU A 62 0.07 -26.84 -8.69
N GLY A 63 -1.15 -26.63 -8.21
CA GLY A 63 -1.48 -26.57 -6.77
C GLY A 63 -1.03 -25.28 -6.11
N VAL A 64 -0.97 -24.18 -6.88
CA VAL A 64 -0.53 -22.86 -6.42
C VAL A 64 -1.59 -21.79 -6.72
N ALA A 65 -1.56 -20.68 -6.00
CA ALA A 65 -2.42 -19.53 -6.29
C ALA A 65 -2.08 -18.90 -7.66
N GLU A 66 -3.03 -18.21 -8.30
CA GLU A 66 -2.82 -17.61 -9.63
C GLU A 66 -1.69 -16.56 -9.65
N ASP A 67 -1.43 -15.92 -8.51
CA ASP A 67 -0.40 -14.91 -8.27
C ASP A 67 0.90 -15.50 -7.69
N HIS A 68 1.06 -16.82 -7.68
CA HIS A 68 2.25 -17.47 -7.12
C HIS A 68 3.53 -16.94 -7.81
N PRO A 69 4.56 -16.51 -7.05
CA PRO A 69 5.76 -15.88 -7.61
C PRO A 69 6.53 -16.82 -8.55
N GLY A 70 6.48 -18.12 -8.32
CA GLY A 70 7.03 -19.12 -9.24
C GLY A 70 6.34 -19.21 -10.61
N LEU A 71 5.22 -18.51 -10.84
CA LEU A 71 4.61 -18.32 -12.17
C LEU A 71 5.15 -17.08 -12.90
N ALA A 72 6.10 -16.33 -12.31
CA ALA A 72 6.72 -15.15 -12.92
C ALA A 72 7.44 -15.44 -14.25
N TRP A 73 7.62 -16.71 -14.64
CA TRP A 73 8.10 -17.08 -15.96
C TRP A 73 7.19 -16.66 -17.11
N TYR A 74 5.98 -16.15 -16.84
CA TYR A 74 5.25 -15.38 -17.84
C TYR A 74 6.01 -14.13 -18.33
N GLY A 75 6.96 -13.61 -17.56
CA GLY A 75 7.81 -12.47 -17.93
C GLY A 75 9.14 -12.83 -18.59
N LEU A 76 9.49 -14.12 -18.72
CA LEU A 76 10.77 -14.51 -19.35
C LEU A 76 10.77 -14.25 -20.85
N THR A 77 11.94 -13.88 -21.38
CA THR A 77 12.19 -13.77 -22.81
C THR A 77 12.06 -15.16 -23.46
N PRO A 78 11.07 -15.38 -24.33
CA PRO A 78 10.88 -16.69 -24.93
C PRO A 78 11.85 -16.95 -26.09
N THR A 79 12.14 -18.22 -26.32
CA THR A 79 12.74 -18.68 -27.59
C THR A 79 11.62 -19.11 -28.52
N ARG A 80 11.49 -18.45 -29.68
CA ARG A 80 10.44 -18.76 -30.64
C ARG A 80 10.58 -20.19 -31.15
N THR A 81 9.47 -20.92 -31.23
CA THR A 81 9.44 -22.24 -31.89
C THR A 81 8.47 -22.24 -33.07
N GLU A 82 8.66 -23.18 -33.99
CA GLU A 82 7.77 -23.37 -35.15
C GLU A 82 6.53 -24.20 -34.81
N ARG A 83 6.34 -24.58 -33.54
CA ARG A 83 5.24 -25.44 -33.11
C ARG A 83 3.93 -24.66 -33.03
N ALA A 84 2.86 -25.20 -33.61
CA ALA A 84 1.53 -24.61 -33.56
C ALA A 84 0.87 -24.80 -32.19
N CYS A 85 0.08 -23.81 -31.76
CA CYS A 85 -0.76 -23.89 -30.58
C CYS A 85 -1.92 -24.88 -30.81
N PRO A 86 -2.12 -25.89 -29.95
CA PRO A 86 -3.23 -26.85 -30.06
C PRO A 86 -4.61 -26.21 -30.06
N ALA A 87 -4.77 -25.07 -29.38
CA ALA A 87 -6.06 -24.41 -29.18
C ALA A 87 -6.37 -23.29 -30.19
N CYS A 88 -5.35 -22.68 -30.80
CA CYS A 88 -5.52 -21.60 -31.78
C CYS A 88 -5.27 -22.09 -33.22
N ALA A 89 -4.46 -23.14 -33.41
CA ALA A 89 -3.95 -23.62 -34.69
C ALA A 89 -3.07 -22.62 -35.49
N THR A 90 -3.39 -21.32 -35.48
CA THR A 90 -2.71 -20.24 -36.23
C THR A 90 -1.55 -19.60 -35.45
N ALA A 91 -1.57 -19.69 -34.12
CA ALA A 91 -0.55 -19.11 -33.25
C ALA A 91 0.61 -20.07 -32.99
N THR A 92 1.82 -19.54 -32.81
CA THR A 92 3.00 -20.34 -32.46
C THR A 92 3.18 -20.46 -30.94
N LEU A 93 3.87 -21.53 -30.53
CA LEU A 93 4.32 -21.73 -29.16
C LEU A 93 5.74 -21.19 -28.98
N ASP A 94 5.93 -20.43 -27.92
CA ASP A 94 7.18 -19.85 -27.48
C ASP A 94 7.75 -20.67 -26.33
N GLN A 95 8.99 -21.15 -26.45
CA GLN A 95 9.62 -21.96 -25.42
C GLN A 95 10.15 -21.10 -24.28
N LEU A 96 9.90 -21.56 -23.05
CA LEU A 96 10.27 -20.92 -21.79
C LEU A 96 10.99 -21.93 -20.90
N SER A 97 12.01 -21.46 -20.20
CA SER A 97 12.81 -22.24 -19.25
C SER A 97 12.77 -21.58 -17.87
N PRO A 98 11.74 -21.87 -17.05
CA PRO A 98 11.54 -21.24 -15.74
C PRO A 98 12.58 -21.64 -14.68
N GLY A 99 13.38 -22.69 -14.93
CA GLY A 99 14.41 -23.17 -14.02
C GLY A 99 15.23 -24.28 -14.68
N GLU A 100 16.29 -24.71 -14.01
CA GLU A 100 17.20 -25.73 -14.52
C GLU A 100 16.46 -27.05 -14.78
N GLY A 101 16.51 -27.55 -16.02
CA GLY A 101 15.87 -28.81 -16.40
C GLY A 101 14.35 -28.78 -16.62
N VAL A 102 13.71 -27.60 -16.56
CA VAL A 102 12.28 -27.41 -16.87
C VAL A 102 12.13 -26.63 -18.18
N THR A 103 11.46 -27.25 -19.16
CA THR A 103 11.10 -26.62 -20.43
C THR A 103 9.60 -26.74 -20.66
N LEU A 104 8.95 -25.60 -20.89
CA LEU A 104 7.54 -25.50 -21.27
C LEU A 104 7.40 -24.58 -22.48
N ALA A 105 6.25 -24.61 -23.15
CA ALA A 105 5.98 -23.70 -24.26
C ALA A 105 4.66 -22.97 -24.05
N ARG A 106 4.58 -21.70 -24.46
CA ARG A 106 3.44 -20.82 -24.24
C ARG A 106 2.93 -20.27 -25.56
N CYS A 107 1.62 -20.27 -25.77
CA CYS A 107 1.02 -19.65 -26.95
C CYS A 107 1.15 -18.12 -26.91
N THR A 108 1.53 -17.50 -28.03
CA THR A 108 1.62 -16.04 -28.19
C THR A 108 0.25 -15.33 -28.13
N THR A 109 -0.83 -16.05 -28.44
CA THR A 109 -2.19 -15.48 -28.54
C THR A 109 -3.03 -15.78 -27.30
N CYS A 110 -3.40 -17.05 -27.07
CA CYS A 110 -4.28 -17.42 -25.95
C CYS A 110 -3.55 -17.56 -24.59
N ARG A 111 -2.21 -17.53 -24.61
CA ARG A 111 -1.34 -17.71 -23.43
C ARG A 111 -1.49 -19.06 -22.72
N GLY A 112 -2.12 -20.06 -23.35
CA GLY A 112 -2.12 -21.44 -22.88
C GLY A 112 -0.72 -22.04 -22.89
N VAL A 113 -0.50 -23.06 -22.06
CA VAL A 113 0.81 -23.65 -21.81
C VAL A 113 0.83 -25.13 -22.18
N TRP A 114 1.85 -25.50 -22.93
CA TRP A 114 2.24 -26.86 -23.26
C TRP A 114 3.39 -27.29 -22.35
N LEU A 115 3.16 -28.36 -21.58
CA LEU A 115 4.16 -29.01 -20.75
C LEU A 115 4.66 -30.25 -21.48
N GLU A 116 5.98 -30.39 -21.61
CA GLU A 116 6.57 -31.62 -22.16
C GLU A 116 6.30 -32.82 -21.25
N GLY A 117 6.36 -34.04 -21.83
CA GLY A 117 6.22 -35.27 -21.06
C GLY A 117 7.21 -35.33 -19.90
N GLY A 118 6.71 -35.49 -18.68
CA GLY A 118 7.52 -35.51 -17.46
C GLY A 118 7.96 -34.13 -16.93
N ALA A 119 7.56 -33.02 -17.56
CA ALA A 119 7.87 -31.68 -17.08
C ALA A 119 7.00 -31.25 -15.88
N LEU A 120 5.77 -31.76 -15.76
CA LEU A 120 4.85 -31.37 -14.70
C LEU A 120 5.38 -31.66 -13.27
N PRO A 121 5.93 -32.86 -12.95
CA PRO A 121 6.53 -33.11 -11.64
C PRO A 121 7.72 -32.18 -11.35
N ARG A 122 8.60 -31.96 -12.32
CA ARG A 122 9.77 -31.08 -12.16
C ARG A 122 9.39 -29.62 -11.97
N LEU A 123 8.35 -29.16 -12.68
CA LEU A 123 7.81 -27.82 -12.50
C LEU A 123 7.18 -27.68 -11.11
N LYS A 124 6.46 -28.69 -10.60
CA LYS A 124 5.96 -28.68 -9.21
C LYS A 124 7.10 -28.66 -8.18
N GLU A 125 8.16 -29.44 -8.40
CA GLU A 125 9.34 -29.44 -7.53
C GLU A 125 10.06 -28.09 -7.55
N ALA A 126 10.28 -27.50 -8.73
CA ALA A 126 10.87 -26.17 -8.87
C ALA A 126 10.02 -25.09 -8.18
N LEU A 127 8.69 -25.16 -8.31
CA LEU A 127 7.77 -24.25 -7.61
C LEU A 127 7.79 -24.46 -6.10
N ALA A 128 7.89 -25.70 -5.62
CA ALA A 128 8.00 -26.02 -4.20
C ALA A 128 9.34 -25.57 -3.59
N ALA A 129 10.42 -25.58 -4.38
CA ALA A 129 11.72 -25.03 -3.99
C ALA A 129 11.74 -23.49 -3.95
N LEU A 130 10.90 -22.84 -4.77
CA LEU A 130 10.66 -21.39 -4.75
C LEU A 130 9.59 -20.96 -3.75
N ALA A 131 8.82 -21.90 -3.19
CA ALA A 131 7.91 -21.60 -2.10
C ALA A 131 8.74 -21.32 -0.84
N PRO A 132 8.49 -20.22 -0.10
CA PRO A 132 9.17 -19.97 1.16
C PRO A 132 8.97 -21.18 2.08
N ALA A 133 10.02 -21.53 2.83
CA ALA A 133 10.08 -22.71 3.70
C ALA A 133 9.13 -22.66 4.93
N THR A 134 7.89 -22.20 4.75
CA THR A 134 6.90 -21.94 5.82
C THR A 134 5.76 -22.95 5.89
N LEU A 135 5.78 -24.04 5.13
CA LEU A 135 4.81 -25.13 5.27
C LEU A 135 5.47 -26.52 5.34
N ARG A 136 6.24 -26.76 6.41
CA ARG A 136 6.38 -28.12 6.96
C ARG A 136 5.75 -28.14 8.37
N PRO A 137 4.79 -29.04 8.67
CA PRO A 137 4.38 -29.27 10.04
C PRO A 137 5.59 -29.83 10.80
N ARG A 138 6.08 -29.08 11.79
CA ARG A 138 7.19 -29.52 12.64
C ARG A 138 6.68 -30.66 13.55
N PRO A 139 7.35 -31.82 13.63
CA PRO A 139 7.05 -32.81 14.67
C PRO A 139 7.24 -32.17 16.05
N ARG A 140 6.28 -32.36 16.96
CA ARG A 140 6.35 -31.87 18.35
C ARG A 140 7.57 -32.47 19.04
N THR A 141 8.62 -31.66 19.25
CA THR A 141 9.65 -31.93 20.25
C THR A 141 9.44 -30.99 21.43
N VAL A 142 9.39 -31.55 22.64
CA VAL A 142 9.27 -30.81 23.90
C VAL A 142 10.57 -30.04 24.13
N PRO A 143 10.53 -28.73 24.46
CA PRO A 143 11.75 -27.96 24.70
C PRO A 143 12.35 -28.29 26.09
N PRO A 144 13.69 -28.33 26.22
CA PRO A 144 14.35 -28.42 27.52
C PRO A 144 14.22 -27.10 28.32
N PRO A 145 14.38 -27.14 29.66
CA PRO A 145 14.16 -25.97 30.52
C PRO A 145 15.22 -24.88 30.26
N PRO A 146 14.86 -23.59 30.45
CA PRO A 146 15.74 -22.47 30.14
C PRO A 146 16.88 -22.30 31.17
N PRO A 147 18.09 -21.91 30.72
CA PRO A 147 19.17 -21.49 31.61
C PRO A 147 18.91 -20.10 32.22
N PRO A 148 19.57 -19.76 33.35
CA PRO A 148 19.24 -18.58 34.15
C PRO A 148 19.64 -17.27 33.48
N ALA A 149 18.84 -16.25 33.80
CA ALA A 149 18.88 -14.89 33.28
C ALA A 149 20.24 -14.20 33.48
N GLY A 150 20.75 -13.59 32.41
CA GLY A 150 21.91 -12.70 32.42
C GLY A 150 21.86 -11.70 31.27
N SER A 151 21.85 -10.42 31.64
CA SER A 151 22.17 -9.20 30.87
C SER A 151 21.49 -8.96 29.51
N GLY A 152 20.70 -7.88 29.48
CA GLY A 152 20.02 -7.40 28.28
C GLY A 152 20.95 -6.81 27.23
N ASP A 153 20.48 -6.92 25.99
CA ASP A 153 20.61 -5.92 24.93
C ASP A 153 19.45 -6.14 23.96
N ALA A 154 18.51 -5.19 23.95
CA ALA A 154 17.40 -5.16 23.01
C ALA A 154 17.88 -4.45 21.73
N ALA A 155 18.37 -5.24 20.78
CA ALA A 155 18.50 -4.84 19.39
C ALA A 155 17.41 -5.55 18.59
N ASP A 156 16.43 -4.79 18.11
CA ASP A 156 15.47 -5.23 17.10
C ASP A 156 16.24 -5.50 15.79
N ASP A 157 16.61 -6.76 15.55
CA ASP A 157 17.12 -7.26 14.28
C ASP A 157 15.95 -7.72 13.40
N ASP A 158 15.42 -6.78 12.60
CA ASP A 158 14.64 -7.11 11.40
C ASP A 158 15.58 -7.01 10.19
N ALA A 159 16.25 -8.11 9.88
CA ALA A 159 16.96 -8.32 8.61
C ALA A 159 16.29 -9.49 7.88
N GLU A 160 15.40 -9.17 6.93
CA GLU A 160 14.94 -10.12 5.92
C GLU A 160 15.47 -9.67 4.55
N ASP A 161 16.44 -10.44 4.04
CA ASP A 161 16.78 -10.57 2.61
C ASP A 161 15.51 -11.08 1.86
N GLY A 162 15.11 -10.71 0.65
CA GLY A 162 15.71 -9.95 -0.44
C GLY A 162 15.10 -10.50 -1.75
N ASP A 163 14.10 -9.84 -2.32
CA ASP A 163 13.60 -10.10 -3.69
C ASP A 163 13.72 -8.80 -4.52
N ALA A 164 14.89 -8.61 -5.13
CA ALA A 164 15.14 -7.64 -6.19
C ALA A 164 14.55 -8.21 -7.49
N GLU A 165 13.60 -7.59 -8.19
CA GLU A 165 13.93 -6.55 -9.17
C GLU A 165 12.71 -5.67 -9.56
N SER A 166 11.52 -5.85 -8.95
CA SER A 166 10.36 -4.97 -9.18
C SER A 166 9.89 -4.20 -7.93
N GLY A 167 10.39 -4.58 -6.75
CA GLY A 167 10.11 -3.95 -5.44
C GLY A 167 11.11 -2.87 -5.02
N GLU A 168 12.22 -2.69 -5.73
CA GLU A 168 13.28 -1.76 -5.30
C GLU A 168 12.87 -0.28 -5.41
N ARG A 169 12.06 0.09 -6.41
CA ARG A 169 11.72 1.50 -6.67
C ARG A 169 10.92 2.14 -5.54
N PHE A 170 10.14 1.36 -4.80
CA PHE A 170 9.27 1.85 -3.72
C PHE A 170 9.66 1.34 -2.33
N ALA A 171 10.84 0.71 -2.20
CA ALA A 171 11.35 0.20 -0.95
C ALA A 171 11.42 1.29 0.14
N TYR A 172 11.11 0.90 1.37
CA TYR A 172 11.11 1.81 2.53
C TYR A 172 12.51 2.14 3.01
N ASP A 173 13.47 1.24 2.81
CA ASP A 173 14.81 1.33 3.40
C ASP A 173 15.85 1.89 2.43
N VAL A 174 15.43 2.82 1.57
CA VAL A 174 16.32 3.55 0.67
C VAL A 174 16.72 4.88 1.33
N PRO A 175 17.98 5.04 1.81
CA PRO A 175 18.40 6.21 2.57
C PRO A 175 18.16 7.54 1.83
N LEU A 176 18.41 7.55 0.52
CA LEU A 176 18.23 8.73 -0.31
C LEU A 176 16.77 9.16 -0.36
N VAL A 177 15.84 8.21 -0.60
CA VAL A 177 14.40 8.49 -0.67
C VAL A 177 13.90 9.05 0.65
N ASN A 178 14.26 8.42 1.79
CA ASN A 178 13.80 8.87 3.09
C ASN A 178 14.33 10.27 3.45
N ALA A 179 15.53 10.62 2.98
CA ALA A 179 16.11 11.95 3.18
C ALA A 179 15.56 13.00 2.20
N SER A 180 15.27 12.65 0.95
CA SER A 180 14.93 13.65 -0.08
C SER A 180 13.43 13.83 -0.31
N ALA A 181 12.60 12.81 -0.05
CA ALA A 181 11.19 12.83 -0.42
C ALA A 181 10.42 13.99 0.23
N LEU A 182 10.58 14.21 1.55
CA LEU A 182 9.88 15.27 2.26
C LEU A 182 10.33 16.68 1.80
N PRO A 183 11.65 17.02 1.76
CA PRO A 183 12.09 18.30 1.21
C PRO A 183 11.62 18.56 -0.23
N ILE A 184 11.66 17.54 -1.09
CA ILE A 184 11.17 17.65 -2.47
C ILE A 184 9.66 17.92 -2.49
N ALA A 185 8.87 17.18 -1.70
CA ALA A 185 7.43 17.36 -1.63
C ALA A 185 7.04 18.75 -1.11
N LEU A 186 7.72 19.23 -0.06
CA LEU A 186 7.52 20.59 0.46
C LEU A 186 7.95 21.65 -0.56
N GLY A 187 9.09 21.49 -1.23
CA GLY A 187 9.55 22.41 -2.27
C GLY A 187 8.57 22.47 -3.46
N ALA A 188 8.11 21.31 -3.93
CA ALA A 188 7.10 21.22 -4.99
C ALA A 188 5.76 21.85 -4.56
N SER A 189 5.35 21.62 -3.31
CA SER A 189 4.15 22.22 -2.74
C SER A 189 4.23 23.75 -2.69
N LEU A 190 5.36 24.31 -2.27
CA LEU A 190 5.60 25.77 -2.29
C LEU A 190 5.57 26.33 -3.70
N LEU A 191 6.11 25.62 -4.70
CA LEU A 191 6.04 26.00 -6.11
C LEU A 191 4.58 26.02 -6.61
N VAL A 192 3.80 24.97 -6.31
CA VAL A 192 2.36 24.94 -6.63
C VAL A 192 1.64 26.12 -5.98
N GLY A 193 1.95 26.41 -4.71
CA GLY A 193 1.41 27.55 -3.96
C GLY A 193 1.77 28.92 -4.52
N ALA A 194 2.85 29.03 -5.30
CA ALA A 194 3.26 30.25 -6.00
C ALA A 194 2.56 30.44 -7.36
N THR A 195 1.78 29.46 -7.81
CA THR A 195 1.05 29.51 -9.10
C THR A 195 -0.46 29.60 -8.89
N GLY A 196 -1.21 29.79 -9.99
CA GLY A 196 -2.68 29.71 -9.96
C GLY A 196 -3.23 28.34 -9.57
N LEU A 197 -2.39 27.29 -9.56
CA LEU A 197 -2.78 25.95 -9.13
C LEU A 197 -3.05 25.87 -7.62
N ARG A 198 -2.63 26.86 -6.83
CA ARG A 198 -2.95 26.95 -5.39
C ARG A 198 -4.45 26.85 -5.14
N PHE A 199 -5.25 27.50 -5.97
CA PHE A 199 -6.71 27.47 -5.87
C PHE A 199 -7.26 26.03 -5.92
N LEU A 200 -6.72 25.17 -6.78
CA LEU A 200 -7.16 23.77 -6.86
C LEU A 200 -6.84 22.99 -5.58
N VAL A 201 -5.68 23.24 -4.97
CA VAL A 201 -5.32 22.60 -3.69
C VAL A 201 -6.25 23.08 -2.58
N GLU A 202 -6.46 24.40 -2.48
CA GLU A 202 -7.31 24.98 -1.45
C GLU A 202 -8.77 24.51 -1.58
N THR A 203 -9.30 24.46 -2.80
CA THR A 203 -10.69 24.07 -3.05
C THR A 203 -10.92 22.57 -2.92
N PHE A 204 -10.05 21.71 -3.47
CA PHE A 204 -10.34 20.27 -3.50
C PHE A 204 -9.67 19.48 -2.38
N VAL A 205 -8.46 19.88 -1.97
CA VAL A 205 -7.70 19.14 -0.96
C VAL A 205 -7.97 19.70 0.43
N ASN A 206 -7.70 20.99 0.64
CA ASN A 206 -7.89 21.61 1.94
C ASN A 206 -9.36 21.59 2.36
N MET A 207 -10.30 21.89 1.47
CA MET A 207 -11.72 21.81 1.82
C MET A 207 -12.13 20.38 2.19
N THR A 208 -11.69 19.35 1.46
CA THR A 208 -11.99 17.96 1.85
C THR A 208 -11.44 17.64 3.24
N PHE A 209 -10.24 18.10 3.59
CA PHE A 209 -9.68 17.91 4.93
C PHE A 209 -10.36 18.77 6.00
N HIS A 210 -10.90 19.92 5.60
CA HIS A 210 -11.72 20.77 6.45
C HIS A 210 -12.99 20.03 6.87
N GLU A 211 -13.75 19.52 5.89
CA GLU A 211 -14.97 18.76 6.15
C GLU A 211 -14.71 17.44 6.88
N LEU A 212 -13.62 16.76 6.54
CA LEU A 212 -13.19 15.58 7.29
C LEU A 212 -12.85 15.93 8.75
N GLY A 213 -12.37 17.15 9.01
CA GLY A 213 -12.14 17.68 10.35
C GLY A 213 -13.41 17.74 11.20
N HIS A 214 -14.46 18.35 10.66
CA HIS A 214 -15.79 18.35 11.29
C HIS A 214 -16.29 16.92 11.55
N ALA A 215 -16.27 16.09 10.51
CA ALA A 215 -16.77 14.73 10.57
C ALA A 215 -16.02 13.88 11.59
N ALA A 216 -14.69 14.03 11.68
CA ALA A 216 -13.88 13.26 12.63
C ALA A 216 -14.31 13.53 14.07
N VAL A 217 -14.38 14.80 14.50
CA VAL A 217 -14.81 15.13 15.87
C VAL A 217 -16.27 14.74 16.10
N ALA A 218 -17.15 14.90 15.10
CA ALA A 218 -18.53 14.45 15.17
C ALA A 218 -18.60 12.94 15.46
N TRP A 219 -17.90 12.10 14.70
CA TRP A 219 -17.86 10.65 14.93
C TRP A 219 -17.30 10.28 16.30
N PHE A 220 -16.21 10.93 16.73
CA PHE A 220 -15.64 10.69 18.08
C PHE A 220 -16.57 11.11 19.22
N SER A 221 -17.51 12.01 18.97
CA SER A 221 -18.56 12.40 19.92
C SER A 221 -19.86 11.60 19.77
N GLY A 222 -19.90 10.63 18.86
CA GLY A 222 -21.08 9.79 18.59
C GLY A 222 -22.11 10.43 17.66
N ARG A 223 -21.80 11.52 16.96
CA ARG A 223 -22.73 12.19 16.03
C ARG A 223 -22.56 11.67 14.62
N TYR A 224 -23.67 11.56 13.90
CA TYR A 224 -23.62 11.24 12.48
C TYR A 224 -23.04 12.43 11.72
N ALA A 225 -22.21 12.16 10.72
CA ALA A 225 -21.62 13.14 9.83
C ALA A 225 -21.11 12.45 8.57
N VAL A 226 -21.26 13.08 7.40
CA VAL A 226 -20.77 12.56 6.13
C VAL A 226 -19.89 13.62 5.46
N PRO A 227 -18.56 13.44 5.45
CA PRO A 227 -17.67 14.39 4.78
C PRO A 227 -17.74 14.17 3.27
N LEU A 228 -18.22 15.18 2.54
CA LEU A 228 -18.09 15.27 1.09
C LEU A 228 -17.01 16.31 0.73
N PRO A 229 -16.50 16.34 -0.51
CA PRO A 229 -15.36 17.19 -0.88
C PRO A 229 -15.47 18.70 -0.61
N PHE A 230 -16.68 19.22 -0.33
CA PHE A 230 -16.93 20.65 -0.08
C PHE A 230 -17.90 20.96 1.06
N ILE A 231 -18.51 19.93 1.64
CA ILE A 231 -19.52 20.08 2.69
C ILE A 231 -19.60 18.80 3.52
N THR A 232 -19.72 18.97 4.83
CA THR A 232 -20.11 17.90 5.73
C THR A 232 -21.62 17.90 5.83
N PHE A 233 -22.26 16.90 5.21
CA PHE A 233 -23.70 16.72 5.34
C PHE A 233 -24.05 16.04 6.66
N ALA A 234 -25.26 16.36 7.15
CA ALA A 234 -25.98 15.63 8.17
C ALA A 234 -25.24 15.52 9.52
N VAL A 235 -24.59 16.60 9.98
CA VAL A 235 -24.12 16.67 11.36
C VAL A 235 -25.32 16.74 12.29
N THR A 236 -25.64 15.64 12.97
CA THR A 236 -26.77 15.60 13.91
C THR A 236 -26.43 16.33 15.20
N GLU A 237 -27.36 17.14 15.72
CA GLU A 237 -27.21 17.76 17.04
C GLU A 237 -27.18 16.68 18.14
N GLU A 238 -28.02 15.66 17.99
CA GLU A 238 -28.13 14.53 18.91
C GLU A 238 -27.04 13.46 18.67
N GLN A 239 -26.62 12.84 19.78
CA GLN A 239 -25.71 11.71 19.77
C GLN A 239 -26.43 10.43 19.34
N SER A 240 -25.78 9.63 18.49
CA SER A 240 -26.20 8.30 18.09
C SER A 240 -25.34 7.24 18.76
N VAL A 241 -25.99 6.42 19.60
CA VAL A 241 -25.35 5.25 20.21
C VAL A 241 -24.80 4.31 19.15
N VAL A 242 -25.45 4.20 17.99
CA VAL A 242 -24.99 3.34 16.88
C VAL A 242 -23.66 3.85 16.33
N VAL A 243 -23.52 5.15 16.10
CA VAL A 243 -22.26 5.73 15.60
C VAL A 243 -21.14 5.57 16.62
N ALA A 244 -21.43 5.86 17.90
CA ALA A 244 -20.46 5.67 18.97
C ALA A 244 -20.00 4.21 19.08
N LEU A 245 -20.93 3.25 19.10
CA LEU A 245 -20.57 1.82 19.17
C LEU A 245 -19.84 1.34 17.92
N ALA A 246 -20.20 1.83 16.73
CA ALA A 246 -19.52 1.48 15.49
C ALA A 246 -18.06 1.94 15.49
N LEU A 247 -17.79 3.20 15.88
CA LEU A 247 -16.44 3.71 15.99
C LEU A 247 -15.65 2.98 17.09
N ALA A 248 -16.27 2.72 18.24
CA ALA A 248 -15.62 2.00 19.34
C ALA A 248 -15.29 0.55 18.95
N ALA A 249 -16.16 -0.12 18.19
CA ALA A 249 -15.92 -1.45 17.66
C ALA A 249 -14.76 -1.46 16.65
N PHE A 250 -14.70 -0.45 15.75
CA PHE A 250 -13.60 -0.30 14.81
C PHE A 250 -12.25 -0.10 15.52
N LEU A 251 -12.19 0.85 16.47
CA LEU A 251 -10.98 1.11 17.25
C LEU A 251 -10.62 -0.09 18.15
N GLY A 252 -11.62 -0.73 18.77
CA GLY A 252 -11.44 -1.95 19.57
C GLY A 252 -10.85 -3.10 18.76
N ALA A 253 -11.32 -3.31 17.54
CA ALA A 253 -10.75 -4.30 16.62
C ALA A 253 -9.29 -3.97 16.27
N GLY A 254 -8.98 -2.71 16.00
CA GLY A 254 -7.61 -2.24 15.77
C GLY A 254 -6.69 -2.46 16.97
N LEU A 255 -7.18 -2.22 18.19
CA LEU A 255 -6.46 -2.47 19.44
C LEU A 255 -6.16 -3.96 19.62
N VAL A 256 -7.17 -4.82 19.41
CA VAL A 256 -7.01 -6.28 19.49
C VAL A 256 -6.00 -6.77 18.46
N LEU A 257 -6.06 -6.28 17.22
CA LEU A 257 -5.11 -6.63 16.17
C LEU A 257 -3.69 -6.18 16.53
N GLY A 258 -3.53 -4.93 16.98
CA GLY A 258 -2.25 -4.39 17.43
C GLY A 258 -1.62 -5.19 18.58
N LEU A 259 -2.44 -5.64 19.53
CA LEU A 259 -1.99 -6.50 20.64
C LEU A 259 -1.59 -7.90 20.16
N ARG A 260 -2.38 -8.52 19.26
CA ARG A 260 -2.09 -9.85 18.70
C ARG A 260 -0.81 -9.87 17.87
N GLU A 261 -0.60 -8.85 17.05
CA GLU A 261 0.57 -8.72 16.18
C GLU A 261 1.76 -8.02 16.85
N ARG A 262 1.65 -7.66 18.14
CA ARG A 262 2.66 -6.90 18.90
C ARG A 262 3.09 -5.58 18.24
N ARG A 263 2.22 -4.97 17.44
CA ARG A 263 2.46 -3.70 16.75
C ARG A 263 2.11 -2.53 17.67
N ARG A 264 3.11 -2.01 18.39
CA ARG A 264 2.95 -0.94 19.40
C ARG A 264 2.21 0.31 18.88
N TYR A 265 2.48 0.72 17.65
CA TYR A 265 1.84 1.91 17.07
C TYR A 265 0.31 1.75 16.90
N LEU A 266 -0.17 0.56 16.50
CA LEU A 266 -1.61 0.29 16.40
C LEU A 266 -2.26 0.31 17.78
N VAL A 267 -1.60 -0.25 18.79
CA VAL A 267 -2.07 -0.22 20.17
C VAL A 267 -2.21 1.22 20.67
N SER A 268 -1.20 2.05 20.45
CA SER A 268 -1.23 3.47 20.84
C SER A 268 -2.32 4.25 20.12
N LEU A 269 -2.45 4.08 18.80
CA LEU A 269 -3.45 4.79 17.99
C LEU A 269 -4.88 4.39 18.37
N ALA A 270 -5.15 3.09 18.43
CA ALA A 270 -6.48 2.57 18.74
C ALA A 270 -6.87 2.81 20.20
N GLY A 271 -5.94 2.58 21.14
CA GLY A 271 -6.16 2.84 22.56
C GLY A 271 -6.36 4.33 22.85
N GLY A 272 -5.51 5.19 22.28
CA GLY A 272 -5.66 6.65 22.36
C GLY A 272 -6.97 7.13 21.73
N GLY A 273 -7.35 6.56 20.59
CA GLY A 273 -8.64 6.82 19.95
C GLY A 273 -9.83 6.46 20.83
N LEU A 274 -9.82 5.29 21.48
CA LEU A 274 -10.90 4.89 22.40
C LEU A 274 -11.02 5.84 23.59
N LEU A 275 -9.88 6.27 24.17
CA LEU A 275 -9.88 7.24 25.27
C LEU A 275 -10.41 8.61 24.82
N LEU A 276 -9.98 9.07 23.63
CA LEU A 276 -10.49 10.30 23.03
C LEU A 276 -12.01 10.21 22.78
N GLN A 277 -12.47 9.09 22.23
CA GLN A 277 -13.88 8.84 21.98
C GLN A 277 -14.68 8.87 23.29
N ALA A 278 -14.24 8.13 24.31
CA ALA A 278 -14.90 8.11 25.61
C ALA A 278 -14.97 9.51 26.24
N SER A 279 -13.90 10.30 26.09
CA SER A 279 -13.85 11.68 26.59
C SER A 279 -14.86 12.58 25.87
N LEU A 280 -14.83 12.58 24.53
CA LEU A 280 -15.71 13.43 23.71
C LEU A 280 -17.17 13.00 23.78
N THR A 281 -17.45 11.71 23.96
CA THR A 281 -18.82 11.18 24.02
C THR A 281 -19.44 11.29 25.41
N LEU A 282 -18.68 10.99 26.47
CA LEU A 282 -19.22 10.80 27.82
C LEU A 282 -18.90 11.94 28.80
N LEU A 283 -17.80 12.68 28.59
CA LEU A 283 -17.30 13.65 29.58
C LEU A 283 -17.56 15.11 29.17
N LEU A 284 -17.54 15.41 27.88
CA LEU A 284 -17.69 16.79 27.40
C LEU A 284 -19.18 17.20 27.27
N PRO A 285 -19.56 18.40 27.73
CA PRO A 285 -20.89 18.95 27.46
C PRO A 285 -21.11 19.14 25.95
N GLN A 286 -22.35 18.94 25.48
CA GLN A 286 -22.71 19.02 24.04
C GLN A 286 -22.31 20.36 23.40
N ALA A 287 -22.51 21.48 24.12
CA ALA A 287 -22.11 22.81 23.66
C ALA A 287 -20.59 22.95 23.47
N LEU A 288 -19.78 22.24 24.26
CA LEU A 288 -18.31 22.24 24.07
C LEU A 288 -17.91 21.35 22.89
N VAL A 289 -18.62 20.25 22.66
CA VAL A 289 -18.40 19.39 21.50
C VAL A 289 -18.69 20.15 20.20
N GLU A 290 -19.75 20.94 20.13
CA GLU A 290 -20.04 21.79 18.96
C GLU A 290 -18.90 22.77 18.67
N ARG A 291 -18.32 23.38 19.72
CA ARG A 291 -17.14 24.24 19.57
C ARG A 291 -15.94 23.48 19.02
N TRP A 292 -15.72 22.25 19.49
CA TRP A 292 -14.68 21.38 18.96
C TRP A 292 -14.93 20.97 17.52
N ILE A 293 -16.17 20.67 17.13
CA ILE A 293 -16.53 20.34 15.74
C ILE A 293 -16.22 21.56 14.85
N THR A 294 -16.69 22.75 15.20
CA THR A 294 -16.41 23.99 14.45
C THR A 294 -14.91 24.27 14.37
N PHE A 295 -14.19 24.16 15.48
CA PHE A 295 -12.73 24.34 15.47
C PHE A 295 -12.04 23.31 14.56
N ALA A 296 -12.55 22.07 14.53
CA ALA A 296 -11.94 20.96 13.85
C ALA A 296 -11.94 21.08 12.33
N GLY A 297 -12.81 21.90 11.73
CA GLY A 297 -12.80 22.21 10.30
C GLY A 297 -11.42 22.64 9.84
N CYS A 298 -11.04 23.88 10.15
CA CYS A 298 -9.71 24.38 9.81
C CYS A 298 -8.56 23.60 10.46
N ALA A 299 -8.78 22.95 11.63
CA ALA A 299 -7.74 22.14 12.26
C ALA A 299 -7.42 20.88 11.43
N GLY A 300 -8.43 20.29 10.77
CA GLY A 300 -8.31 19.11 9.93
C GLY A 300 -7.34 19.31 8.77
N GLU A 301 -7.30 20.52 8.19
CA GLU A 301 -6.36 20.88 7.13
C GLU A 301 -4.89 20.68 7.55
N PHE A 302 -4.56 20.97 8.81
CA PHE A 302 -3.22 20.76 9.37
C PHE A 302 -3.01 19.32 9.82
N VAL A 303 -3.95 18.78 10.60
CA VAL A 303 -3.80 17.47 11.25
C VAL A 303 -3.77 16.35 10.23
N PHE A 304 -4.70 16.31 9.27
CA PHE A 304 -4.71 15.28 8.23
C PHE A 304 -3.55 15.45 7.25
N GLY A 305 -3.20 16.68 6.90
CA GLY A 305 -2.00 16.96 6.10
C GLY A 305 -0.74 16.40 6.76
N ALA A 306 -0.56 16.64 8.06
CA ALA A 306 0.57 16.13 8.83
C ALA A 306 0.55 14.61 9.00
N LEU A 307 -0.61 14.00 9.23
CA LEU A 307 -0.75 12.54 9.32
C LEU A 307 -0.34 11.87 8.02
N LEU A 308 -0.76 12.39 6.86
CA LEU A 308 -0.36 11.87 5.56
C LEU A 308 1.16 11.99 5.34
N VAL A 309 1.75 13.14 5.69
CA VAL A 309 3.21 13.33 5.62
C VAL A 309 3.95 12.34 6.51
N VAL A 310 3.54 12.17 7.77
CA VAL A 310 4.17 11.23 8.71
C VAL A 310 4.02 9.79 8.23
N SER A 311 2.84 9.43 7.72
CA SER A 311 2.53 8.07 7.25
C SER A 311 3.43 7.59 6.10
N PHE A 312 4.08 8.51 5.38
CA PHE A 312 5.08 8.19 4.35
C PHE A 312 6.21 7.27 4.87
N TYR A 313 6.59 7.45 6.14
CA TYR A 313 7.71 6.74 6.75
C TYR A 313 7.33 5.40 7.38
N TYR A 314 6.04 5.09 7.45
CA TYR A 314 5.53 3.89 8.12
C TYR A 314 4.93 2.91 7.12
N ARG A 315 5.23 1.62 7.32
CA ARG A 315 4.62 0.54 6.54
C ARG A 315 3.20 0.29 7.04
N LEU A 316 2.24 0.31 6.12
CA LEU A 316 0.86 -0.13 6.33
C LEU A 316 0.67 -1.54 5.74
N PRO A 317 -0.43 -2.25 6.07
CA PRO A 317 -0.64 -3.64 5.64
C PRO A 317 -0.50 -3.85 4.12
N ASP A 318 0.16 -4.94 3.72
CA ASP A 318 0.60 -5.20 2.34
C ASP A 318 -0.54 -5.18 1.30
N ARG A 319 -1.76 -5.52 1.74
CA ARG A 319 -2.96 -5.54 0.87
C ARG A 319 -3.31 -4.18 0.26
N MET A 320 -2.88 -3.07 0.86
CA MET A 320 -3.20 -1.72 0.38
C MET A 320 -2.21 -1.16 -0.64
N ARG A 321 -1.11 -1.87 -0.95
CA ARG A 321 -0.03 -1.33 -1.81
C ARG A 321 0.45 0.05 -1.35
N TRP A 322 0.61 0.20 -0.03
CA TRP A 322 1.04 1.46 0.58
C TRP A 322 2.45 1.89 0.15
N ASP A 323 3.28 0.94 -0.32
CA ASP A 323 4.55 1.18 -1.01
C ASP A 323 4.44 2.27 -2.09
N PHE A 324 3.37 2.25 -2.89
CA PHE A 324 3.09 3.24 -3.93
C PHE A 324 2.28 4.43 -3.38
N TRP A 325 1.18 4.17 -2.69
CA TRP A 325 0.23 5.21 -2.26
C TRP A 325 0.82 6.22 -1.29
N ARG A 326 1.89 5.86 -0.55
CA ARG A 326 2.59 6.79 0.34
C ARG A 326 3.15 8.03 -0.37
N TYR A 327 3.54 7.93 -1.64
CA TYR A 327 4.06 9.07 -2.40
C TYR A 327 2.95 10.05 -2.77
N VAL A 328 1.78 9.52 -3.14
CA VAL A 328 0.58 10.32 -3.39
C VAL A 328 0.14 10.99 -2.09
N ALA A 329 0.08 10.23 -0.99
CA ALA A 329 -0.23 10.75 0.34
C ALA A 329 0.74 11.86 0.78
N LEU A 330 2.05 11.67 0.57
CA LEU A 330 3.07 12.67 0.88
C LEU A 330 2.84 13.96 0.08
N ALA A 331 2.60 13.85 -1.23
CA ALA A 331 2.35 15.01 -2.08
C ALA A 331 1.09 15.77 -1.66
N VAL A 332 -0.01 15.07 -1.45
CA VAL A 332 -1.30 15.64 -1.02
C VAL A 332 -1.18 16.27 0.37
N GLY A 333 -0.55 15.58 1.32
CA GLY A 333 -0.34 16.07 2.68
C GLY A 333 0.56 17.30 2.73
N ALA A 334 1.66 17.31 1.98
CA ALA A 334 2.57 18.46 1.88
C ALA A 334 1.90 19.67 1.21
N ALA A 335 1.06 19.45 0.19
CA ALA A 335 0.25 20.47 -0.47
C ALA A 335 -0.73 21.13 0.51
N ALA A 336 -1.55 20.31 1.17
CA ALA A 336 -2.54 20.78 2.13
C ALA A 336 -1.90 21.57 3.28
N LEU A 337 -0.84 21.02 3.88
CA LEU A 337 -0.15 21.63 5.01
C LEU A 337 0.50 22.96 4.64
N SER A 338 1.20 23.02 3.50
CA SER A 338 1.89 24.25 3.09
C SER A 338 0.90 25.35 2.72
N CYS A 339 -0.19 25.02 2.03
CA CYS A 339 -1.24 26.00 1.71
C CYS A 339 -1.93 26.52 2.98
N ALA A 340 -2.34 25.63 3.89
CA ALA A 340 -2.92 26.03 5.17
C ALA A 340 -1.96 26.91 5.99
N PHE A 341 -0.70 26.50 6.09
CA PHE A 341 0.31 27.22 6.88
C PHE A 341 0.58 28.62 6.32
N LEU A 342 0.75 28.76 5.00
CA LEU A 342 0.95 30.06 4.35
C LEU A 342 -0.28 30.96 4.50
N ARG A 343 -1.49 30.41 4.32
CA ARG A 343 -2.75 31.14 4.48
C ARG A 343 -2.88 31.71 5.89
N TRP A 344 -2.66 30.89 6.91
CA TRP A 344 -2.79 31.31 8.30
C TRP A 344 -1.68 32.29 8.74
N HIS A 345 -0.50 32.22 8.12
CA HIS A 345 0.52 33.27 8.29
C HIS A 345 0.08 34.61 7.69
N GLN A 346 -0.55 34.60 6.51
CA GLN A 346 -1.11 35.81 5.90
C GLN A 346 -2.25 36.40 6.74
N ILE A 347 -3.14 35.55 7.25
CA ILE A 347 -4.23 35.97 8.15
C ILE A 347 -3.68 36.57 9.45
N ALA A 348 -2.63 35.97 10.03
CA ALA A 348 -2.03 36.51 11.25
C ALA A 348 -1.35 37.87 11.02
N ALA A 349 -0.83 38.13 9.81
CA ALA A 349 -0.29 39.41 9.41
C ALA A 349 -1.38 40.44 9.08
N ASN A 350 -2.49 39.99 8.49
CA ASN A 350 -3.63 40.83 8.14
C ASN A 350 -4.95 40.11 8.46
N LEU A 351 -5.52 40.46 9.62
CA LEU A 351 -6.78 39.86 10.11
C LEU A 351 -7.99 40.15 9.22
N ALA A 352 -7.91 41.09 8.28
CA ALA A 352 -8.98 41.29 7.29
C ALA A 352 -9.13 40.11 6.32
N LEU A 353 -8.13 39.23 6.25
CA LEU A 353 -8.15 38.02 5.41
C LEU A 353 -8.79 36.81 6.10
N LEU A 354 -9.32 36.97 7.32
CA LEU A 354 -9.96 35.89 8.05
C LEU A 354 -11.11 35.31 7.19
N PRO A 355 -11.18 33.98 6.99
CA PRO A 355 -12.16 33.37 6.08
C PRO A 355 -13.54 33.38 6.73
N LEU A 356 -14.23 34.51 6.61
CA LEU A 356 -15.63 34.68 7.03
C LEU A 356 -16.57 34.11 5.97
N GLY A 357 -17.75 33.68 6.41
CA GLY A 357 -18.74 33.05 5.54
C GLY A 357 -18.59 31.54 5.44
N SER A 358 -19.54 30.90 4.77
CA SER A 358 -19.51 29.46 4.49
C SER A 358 -19.24 29.19 3.00
N ALA A 359 -18.79 27.97 2.68
CA ALA A 359 -18.48 27.59 1.31
C ALA A 359 -19.69 27.66 0.35
N LEU A 360 -20.92 27.47 0.87
CA LEU A 360 -22.16 27.48 0.07
C LEU A 360 -22.97 28.77 0.22
N GLY A 361 -22.95 29.39 1.41
CA GLY A 361 -23.69 30.62 1.71
C GLY A 361 -22.92 31.90 1.38
N GLY A 362 -21.63 31.80 1.05
CA GLY A 362 -20.79 32.95 0.68
C GLY A 362 -20.31 33.76 1.88
N ALA A 363 -19.64 34.88 1.61
CA ALA A 363 -18.90 35.67 2.60
C ALA A 363 -19.75 36.31 3.71
N GLU A 364 -21.05 36.49 3.46
CA GLU A 364 -22.00 37.11 4.40
C GLU A 364 -22.71 36.09 5.29
N ASP A 365 -22.53 34.78 5.04
CA ASP A 365 -23.21 33.74 5.79
C ASP A 365 -22.70 33.66 7.25
N PRO A 366 -23.56 33.89 8.26
CA PRO A 366 -23.17 33.81 9.66
C PRO A 366 -22.84 32.38 10.11
N GLU A 367 -23.19 31.34 9.33
CA GLU A 367 -22.93 29.95 9.69
C GLU A 367 -21.49 29.48 9.45
N GLY A 368 -20.64 30.33 8.86
CA GLY A 368 -19.22 30.06 8.70
C GLY A 368 -18.50 29.78 10.03
N ASP A 369 -17.51 28.89 10.00
CA ASP A 369 -16.78 28.48 11.20
C ASP A 369 -16.17 29.66 11.97
N MET A 370 -15.55 30.58 11.24
CA MET A 370 -14.92 31.74 11.85
C MET A 370 -15.96 32.69 12.45
N ASN A 371 -17.11 32.85 11.81
CA ASN A 371 -18.23 33.63 12.32
C ASN A 371 -18.73 33.06 13.66
N LYS A 372 -18.89 31.73 13.75
CA LYS A 372 -19.27 31.02 14.98
C LYS A 372 -18.24 31.22 16.10
N LEU A 373 -16.95 31.06 15.81
CA LEU A 373 -15.89 31.27 16.80
C LEU A 373 -15.88 32.72 17.33
N LEU A 374 -16.00 33.72 16.43
CA LEU A 374 -16.11 35.12 16.82
C LEU A 374 -17.37 35.37 17.66
N GLY A 375 -18.50 34.78 17.29
CA GLY A 375 -19.77 34.85 18.03
C GLY A 375 -19.68 34.27 19.45
N TRP A 376 -18.81 33.29 19.68
CA TRP A 376 -18.50 32.74 21.00
C TRP A 376 -17.42 33.52 21.78
N GLY A 377 -17.05 34.70 21.31
CA GLY A 377 -16.15 35.63 22.02
C GLY A 377 -14.67 35.45 21.72
N TRP A 378 -14.29 34.63 20.73
CA TRP A 378 -12.89 34.57 20.29
C TRP A 378 -12.53 35.85 19.54
N SER A 379 -11.32 36.37 19.76
CA SER A 379 -10.79 37.45 18.92
C SER A 379 -10.15 36.87 17.66
N GLY A 380 -10.17 37.60 16.53
CA GLY A 380 -9.47 37.18 15.30
C GLY A 380 -7.98 36.88 15.52
N ARG A 381 -7.31 37.62 16.41
CA ARG A 381 -5.92 37.32 16.81
C ARG A 381 -5.77 36.00 17.55
N GLN A 382 -6.72 35.68 18.44
CA GLN A 382 -6.72 34.42 19.16
C GLN A 382 -6.93 33.25 18.19
N ILE A 383 -7.91 33.36 17.29
CA ILE A 383 -8.15 32.37 16.23
C ILE A 383 -6.87 32.14 15.42
N ALA A 384 -6.27 33.20 14.87
CA ALA A 384 -5.05 33.10 14.06
C ALA A 384 -3.88 32.48 14.83
N ARG A 385 -3.66 32.87 16.09
CA ARG A 385 -2.59 32.31 16.94
C ARG A 385 -2.82 30.82 17.24
N THR A 386 -4.05 30.41 17.49
CA THR A 386 -4.38 29.02 17.79
C THR A 386 -4.12 28.12 16.58
N TYR A 387 -4.60 28.50 15.40
CA TYR A 387 -4.35 27.70 14.18
C TYR A 387 -2.90 27.72 13.74
N LEU A 388 -2.19 28.85 13.87
CA LEU A 388 -0.74 28.88 13.64
C LEU A 388 0.02 28.00 14.64
N GLY A 389 -0.33 28.07 15.93
CA GLY A 389 0.25 27.23 16.97
C GLY A 389 0.06 25.73 16.66
N LEU A 390 -1.14 25.35 16.20
CA LEU A 390 -1.41 24.00 15.71
C LEU A 390 -0.53 23.64 14.51
N GLY A 391 -0.41 24.53 13.52
CA GLY A 391 0.47 24.35 12.38
C GLY A 391 1.93 24.10 12.79
N TYR A 392 2.46 24.89 13.71
CA TYR A 392 3.81 24.68 14.27
C TYR A 392 3.93 23.37 15.05
N ALA A 393 2.91 22.96 15.81
CA ALA A 393 2.89 21.67 16.49
C ALA A 393 2.94 20.51 15.48
N CYS A 394 2.15 20.56 14.41
CA CYS A 394 2.18 19.61 13.31
C CYS A 394 3.56 19.54 12.64
N LEU A 395 4.18 20.69 12.34
CA LEU A 395 5.53 20.76 11.79
C LEU A 395 6.58 20.17 12.74
N THR A 396 6.43 20.38 14.04
CA THR A 396 7.32 19.81 15.07
C THR A 396 7.22 18.28 15.09
N VAL A 397 6.01 17.73 15.02
CA VAL A 397 5.80 16.28 14.92
C VAL A 397 6.42 15.73 13.64
N ILE A 398 6.20 16.38 12.50
CA ILE A 398 6.81 15.99 11.21
C ILE A 398 8.35 16.03 11.32
N ALA A 399 8.91 17.10 11.87
CA ALA A 399 10.36 17.26 12.02
C ALA A 399 10.97 16.20 12.94
N ALA A 400 10.29 15.84 14.03
CA ALA A 400 10.74 14.77 14.92
C ALA A 400 10.78 13.41 14.21
N HIS A 401 9.71 13.06 13.48
CA HIS A 401 9.65 11.83 12.70
C HIS A 401 10.71 11.82 11.60
N TYR A 402 10.79 12.90 10.81
CA TYR A 402 11.79 13.06 9.77
C TYR A 402 13.22 12.91 10.32
N GLY A 403 13.51 13.50 11.48
CA GLY A 403 14.80 13.37 12.16
C GLY A 403 15.15 11.93 12.53
N VAL A 404 14.19 11.16 13.07
CA VAL A 404 14.37 9.73 13.38
C VAL A 404 14.70 8.94 12.11
N PHE A 405 13.96 9.14 11.03
CA PHE A 405 14.18 8.41 9.77
C PHE A 405 15.44 8.86 9.04
N LEU A 406 15.84 10.13 9.16
CA LEU A 406 17.10 10.64 8.64
C LEU A 406 18.30 10.04 9.40
N ALA A 407 18.21 9.92 10.72
CA ALA A 407 19.23 9.25 11.53
C ALA A 407 19.35 7.77 11.15
N ARG A 408 18.23 7.06 10.97
CA ARG A 408 18.21 5.67 10.48
C ARG A 408 18.82 5.54 9.09
N ALA A 409 18.45 6.42 8.15
CA ALA A 409 19.00 6.46 6.80
C ALA A 409 20.53 6.65 6.80
N ARG A 410 21.04 7.56 7.64
CA ARG A 410 22.48 7.76 7.82
C ARG A 410 23.17 6.50 8.35
N MET A 411 22.59 5.84 9.36
CA MET A 411 23.15 4.60 9.93
C MET A 411 23.21 3.48 8.89
N LEU A 412 22.15 3.30 8.08
CA LEU A 412 22.12 2.30 7.01
C LEU A 412 23.15 2.61 5.91
N ALA A 413 23.29 3.88 5.52
CA ALA A 413 24.31 4.29 4.55
C ALA A 413 25.74 4.01 5.04
N LEU A 414 26.02 4.27 6.32
CA LEU A 414 27.32 3.98 6.94
C LEU A 414 27.60 2.47 7.03
N LYS A 415 26.60 1.66 7.38
CA LYS A 415 26.71 0.20 7.36
C LYS A 415 27.05 -0.32 5.96
N LYS A 416 26.34 0.17 4.92
CA LYS A 416 26.59 -0.20 3.52
C LYS A 416 27.99 0.21 3.04
N ALA A 417 28.44 1.43 3.37
CA ALA A 417 29.79 1.88 3.04
C ALA A 417 30.87 0.97 3.70
N ARG A 418 30.66 0.58 4.95
CA ARG A 418 31.58 -0.32 5.67
C ARG A 418 31.65 -1.71 5.04
N THR A 419 30.51 -2.31 4.66
CA THR A 419 30.51 -3.62 4.00
C THR A 419 31.16 -3.59 2.62
N THR A 420 30.95 -2.51 1.84
CA THR A 420 31.64 -2.33 0.54
C THR A 420 33.16 -2.22 0.72
N VAL A 421 33.64 -1.48 1.72
CA VAL A 421 35.08 -1.36 2.00
C VAL A 421 35.69 -2.70 2.43
N VAL A 422 34.98 -3.48 3.26
CA VAL A 422 35.43 -4.82 3.67
C VAL A 422 35.48 -5.77 2.49
N ALA A 423 34.46 -5.78 1.62
CA ALA A 423 34.44 -6.61 0.41
C ALA A 423 35.57 -6.23 -0.58
N ALA A 424 35.85 -4.93 -0.74
CA ALA A 424 36.95 -4.45 -1.56
C ALA A 424 38.33 -4.87 -1.01
N ARG A 425 38.50 -4.90 0.33
CA ARG A 425 39.74 -5.40 0.96
C ARG A 425 39.90 -6.92 0.84
N GLY A 426 38.82 -7.69 1.00
CA GLY A 426 38.85 -9.15 0.85
C GLY A 426 39.19 -9.60 -0.57
N THR A 427 38.65 -8.92 -1.58
CA THR A 427 38.97 -9.18 -2.99
C THR A 427 40.41 -8.81 -3.33
N ALA A 428 40.94 -7.71 -2.80
CA ALA A 428 42.35 -7.34 -2.96
C ALA A 428 43.31 -8.36 -2.31
N HIS A 429 42.98 -8.89 -1.13
CA HIS A 429 43.82 -9.89 -0.46
C HIS A 429 43.82 -11.24 -1.20
N GLY A 430 42.65 -11.70 -1.65
CA GLY A 430 42.53 -12.93 -2.43
C GLY A 430 43.05 -12.83 -3.88
N ALA A 431 43.33 -11.63 -4.38
CA ALA A 431 44.04 -11.42 -5.64
C ALA A 431 45.56 -11.46 -5.43
N ALA A 432 46.06 -10.95 -4.30
CA ALA A 432 47.48 -10.99 -3.96
C ALA A 432 47.97 -12.44 -3.74
N GLU A 433 47.24 -13.26 -3.00
CA GLU A 433 47.61 -14.66 -2.72
C GLU A 433 47.66 -15.54 -3.99
N ARG A 434 46.84 -15.23 -5.01
CA ARG A 434 46.84 -15.95 -6.30
C ARG A 434 47.98 -15.56 -7.23
N SER A 435 48.66 -14.43 -6.98
CA SER A 435 49.82 -13.99 -7.77
C SER A 435 51.15 -14.54 -7.26
N THR A 436 51.15 -15.14 -6.05
CA THR A 436 52.34 -15.68 -5.38
C THR A 436 52.38 -17.22 -5.32
N GLY A 437 51.43 -17.91 -5.96
CA GLY A 437 51.28 -19.36 -5.96
C GLY A 437 51.78 -20.02 -7.23
#